data_AF-A0A834DN63-F1
#
_entry.id   AF-A0A834DN63-F1
#
_cell.length_a   1.000
_cell.length_b   1.000
_cell.length_c   1.000
_cell.angle_alpha   90.00
_cell.angle_beta   90.00
_cell.angle_gamma   90.00
#
_symmetry.space_group_name_H-M   'P 1'
#
loop_
_entity.id
_entity.type
_entity.pdbx_description
1 polymer ?
#
loop_
_entity_poly.entity_id
_entity_poly.type
_entity_poly.pdbx_seq_one_letter_code
_entity_poly.pdbx_strand_id
1 'polypeptide(L)'
;MHLGAGSIGCSRPRSKERAVVVAWERRLMVVGDAPESIQFVLDEDSYLVPELDGVRIFSRSTHEFLHEVPVASEEIFKIASMAPGALLLEAQKEYEKESQKADEYLREIQELGQLTQAVQQCIEAAGHEHRPDMQKSLLRAASFGKCFLDRFPPDSFVRMCQDLRVLNAIRDYHIGIPLTYSQYKQLTIQVLLDRLVLRRLYPLAIQICEYLRLPEVQGVSRILAHWACYKVQQKDVSDEDVARAINQKLGDTPGVSYSDIAARAYGCGRTELAIKLLEYEPRSGEQVPLLLKMKRSKLALSKAIESGDTDLVFTVLLHLKNELNRGDFFMTLRNQPMALSLYRQFCKHQELETLKDLYNQDDNHQELGSFHIRASYAEERIEGRVAALQTAADAFYKAKNEFAAKATEDQMRLLRLQRRLEEELGRQFLDLSLHDTVTTLILDGHNKRAEQLARDFRIPDKRLWWLKLTALADLEDWEELEKFSKSKKSPIGYLPFVEICMKQHNKYEAKKYASRVGPEQKVKALLLVGDVAQAADVAIERRNEAELSLVLSHCTGATDGATADKIQRARAQAQKK
;
A
#
# COMPACT_ATOMS: atom_id res chain seq x y z
N MET A 1 -16.25 -40.30 42.66
CA MET A 1 -15.79 -41.22 41.59
C MET A 1 -15.70 -42.59 42.22
N HIS A 2 -16.65 -43.48 41.92
CA HIS A 2 -16.56 -44.87 42.35
C HIS A 2 -15.49 -45.57 41.51
N LEU A 3 -14.48 -46.13 42.20
CA LEU A 3 -13.51 -47.08 41.67
C LEU A 3 -14.26 -48.36 41.30
N GLY A 4 -14.66 -48.47 40.04
CA GLY A 4 -15.25 -49.68 39.48
C GLY A 4 -14.44 -50.08 38.26
N ALA A 5 -14.01 -51.34 38.25
CA ALA A 5 -13.28 -52.04 37.18
C ALA A 5 -13.31 -51.36 35.81
N GLY A 6 -12.15 -50.87 35.37
CA GLY A 6 -11.97 -50.30 34.03
C GLY A 6 -11.53 -51.39 33.06
N SER A 7 -12.47 -51.95 32.29
CA SER A 7 -12.12 -52.72 31.09
C SER A 7 -11.99 -51.74 29.91
N ILE A 8 -10.80 -51.64 29.32
CA ILE A 8 -10.59 -50.84 28.11
C ILE A 8 -10.21 -51.78 26.97
N GLY A 9 -11.11 -51.91 26.01
CA GLY A 9 -10.85 -52.59 24.75
C GLY A 9 -9.97 -51.72 23.87
N CYS A 10 -8.76 -52.18 23.54
CA CYS A 10 -7.91 -51.56 22.53
C CYS A 10 -7.82 -52.51 21.34
N SER A 11 -8.46 -52.16 20.22
CA SER A 11 -8.37 -52.94 18.98
C SER A 11 -7.41 -52.27 18.01
N ARG A 12 -6.30 -52.94 17.67
CA ARG A 12 -5.36 -52.46 16.66
C ARG A 12 -5.79 -52.92 15.26
N PRO A 13 -5.88 -52.04 14.24
CA PRO A 13 -6.37 -52.41 12.91
C PRO A 13 -5.50 -53.41 12.12
N ARG A 14 -4.30 -53.76 12.62
CA ARG A 14 -3.29 -54.57 11.91
C ARG A 14 -2.49 -55.56 12.79
N SER A 15 -2.87 -55.77 14.06
CA SER A 15 -2.18 -56.80 14.86
C SER A 15 -2.59 -58.18 14.38
N LYS A 16 -1.62 -59.11 14.34
CA LYS A 16 -1.87 -60.51 13.96
C LYS A 16 -2.75 -61.22 14.99
N GLU A 17 -2.70 -60.78 16.24
CA GLU A 17 -3.46 -61.35 17.36
C GLU A 17 -4.23 -60.23 18.07
N ARG A 18 -5.55 -60.36 18.12
CA ARG A 18 -6.38 -59.38 18.83
C ARG A 18 -6.23 -59.64 20.32
N ALA A 19 -5.87 -58.60 21.07
CA ALA A 19 -5.75 -58.67 22.53
C ALA A 19 -6.47 -57.50 23.19
N VAL A 20 -7.03 -57.75 24.37
CA VAL A 20 -7.64 -56.76 25.26
C VAL A 20 -6.80 -56.65 26.52
N VAL A 21 -6.56 -55.42 26.97
CA VAL A 21 -5.86 -55.16 28.22
C VAL A 21 -6.89 -54.81 29.29
N VAL A 22 -6.93 -55.59 30.36
CA VAL A 22 -7.85 -55.41 31.48
C VAL A 22 -7.06 -55.13 32.75
N ALA A 23 -7.43 -54.08 33.48
CA ALA A 23 -6.93 -53.83 34.82
C ALA A 23 -8.04 -54.12 35.84
N TRP A 24 -7.73 -54.96 36.82
CA TRP A 24 -8.58 -55.21 37.99
C TRP A 24 -7.71 -55.14 39.24
N GLU A 25 -8.06 -54.25 40.17
CA GLU A 25 -7.24 -53.95 41.35
C GLU A 25 -5.77 -53.68 40.95
N ARG A 26 -4.85 -54.53 41.42
CA ARG A 26 -3.41 -54.48 41.16
C ARG A 26 -2.96 -55.53 40.16
N ARG A 27 -3.85 -55.99 39.29
CA ARG A 27 -3.55 -56.97 38.25
C ARG A 27 -3.88 -56.39 36.89
N LEU A 28 -2.90 -56.46 36.00
CA LEU A 28 -3.04 -56.13 34.59
C LEU A 28 -2.98 -57.43 33.79
N MET A 29 -3.99 -57.68 32.96
CA MET A 29 -4.09 -58.88 32.16
C MET A 29 -4.18 -58.51 30.68
N VAL A 30 -3.36 -59.15 29.86
CA VAL A 30 -3.47 -59.11 28.40
C VAL A 30 -4.13 -60.41 27.97
N VAL A 31 -5.34 -60.30 27.45
CA VAL A 31 -6.19 -61.44 27.07
C VAL A 31 -6.38 -61.41 25.56
N GLY A 32 -5.87 -62.42 24.85
CA GLY A 32 -6.06 -62.58 23.41
C GLY A 32 -6.88 -63.83 23.07
N ASP A 33 -6.77 -64.28 21.83
CA ASP A 33 -7.43 -65.51 21.34
C ASP A 33 -6.73 -66.79 21.84
N ALA A 34 -5.53 -66.67 22.42
CA ALA A 34 -4.79 -67.77 23.01
C ALA A 34 -5.39 -68.21 24.36
N PRO A 35 -5.29 -69.51 24.73
CA PRO A 35 -5.82 -70.02 26.00
C PRO A 35 -5.10 -69.47 27.24
N GLU A 36 -3.90 -68.90 27.06
CA GLU A 36 -3.08 -68.33 28.12
C GLU A 36 -3.10 -66.80 28.07
N SER A 37 -3.32 -66.16 29.22
CA SER A 37 -3.27 -64.70 29.39
C SER A 37 -1.91 -64.28 29.96
N ILE A 38 -1.36 -63.17 29.49
CA ILE A 38 -0.17 -62.56 30.12
C ILE A 38 -0.65 -61.73 31.31
N GLN A 39 -0.03 -61.92 32.49
CA GLN A 39 -0.40 -61.23 33.71
C GLN A 39 0.77 -60.44 34.27
N PHE A 40 0.50 -59.19 34.66
CA PHE A 40 1.43 -58.32 35.37
C PHE A 40 0.81 -57.91 36.71
N VAL A 41 1.66 -57.79 37.74
CA VAL A 41 1.27 -57.24 39.04
C VAL A 41 1.64 -55.77 39.06
N LEU A 42 0.67 -54.92 39.38
CA LEU A 42 0.85 -53.47 39.50
C LEU A 42 1.17 -53.13 40.96
N ASP A 43 2.15 -52.25 41.19
CA ASP A 43 2.51 -51.83 42.54
C ASP A 43 1.44 -50.92 43.17
N GLU A 44 0.78 -50.13 42.33
CA GLU A 44 -0.23 -49.14 42.70
C GLU A 44 -1.51 -49.26 41.86
N ASP A 45 -2.60 -48.68 42.37
CA ASP A 45 -3.83 -48.52 41.59
C ASP A 45 -3.54 -47.68 40.35
N SER A 46 -3.85 -48.23 39.19
CA SER A 46 -3.49 -47.62 37.90
C SER A 46 -4.70 -47.34 37.03
N TYR A 47 -4.60 -46.30 36.21
CA TYR A 47 -5.57 -45.93 35.18
C TYR A 47 -5.02 -46.23 33.79
N LEU A 48 -5.82 -46.89 32.97
CA LEU A 48 -5.44 -47.27 31.61
C LEU A 48 -5.93 -46.24 30.59
N VAL A 49 -5.09 -45.88 29.63
CA VAL A 49 -5.45 -45.03 28.49
C VAL A 49 -5.06 -45.74 27.20
N PRO A 50 -6.01 -46.01 26.27
CA PRO A 50 -5.68 -46.61 24.99
C PRO A 50 -4.98 -45.61 24.08
N GLU A 51 -3.91 -46.06 23.42
CA GLU A 51 -3.16 -45.32 22.40
C GLU A 51 -3.16 -46.11 21.08
N LEU A 52 -2.63 -45.52 19.99
CA LEU A 52 -2.70 -46.16 18.67
C LEU A 52 -1.95 -47.51 18.57
N ASP A 53 -0.94 -47.68 19.41
CA ASP A 53 0.07 -48.74 19.34
C ASP A 53 0.30 -49.43 20.68
N GLY A 54 -0.52 -49.14 21.69
CA GLY A 54 -0.41 -49.74 23.01
C GLY A 54 -1.37 -49.12 24.02
N VAL A 55 -1.09 -49.36 25.29
CA VAL A 55 -1.88 -48.85 26.42
C VAL A 55 -0.93 -48.15 27.39
N ARG A 56 -1.24 -46.89 27.72
CA ARG A 56 -0.57 -46.19 28.82
C ARG A 56 -1.18 -46.60 30.15
N ILE A 57 -0.33 -46.83 31.12
CA ILE A 57 -0.68 -47.21 32.49
C ILE A 57 -0.17 -46.08 33.39
N PHE A 58 -1.10 -45.38 34.03
CA PHE A 58 -0.80 -44.26 34.92
C PHE A 58 -1.07 -44.65 36.36
N SER A 59 -0.06 -44.58 37.22
CA SER A 59 -0.25 -44.67 38.67
C SER A 59 -0.02 -43.29 39.33
N ARG A 60 0.06 -43.22 40.66
CA ARG A 60 0.37 -41.96 41.34
C ARG A 60 1.84 -41.58 41.16
N SER A 61 2.72 -42.56 40.90
CA SER A 61 4.17 -42.38 40.85
C SER A 61 4.81 -42.79 39.52
N THR A 62 4.15 -43.61 38.70
CA THR A 62 4.69 -44.17 37.45
C THR A 62 3.82 -43.88 36.23
N HIS A 63 4.49 -43.83 35.08
CA HIS A 63 3.88 -43.74 33.76
C HIS A 63 4.54 -44.80 32.87
N GLU A 64 3.82 -45.88 32.64
CA GLU A 64 4.29 -47.04 31.88
C GLU A 64 3.54 -47.14 30.55
N PHE A 65 4.17 -47.79 29.57
CA PHE A 65 3.58 -48.02 28.27
C PHE A 65 3.71 -49.49 27.89
N LEU A 66 2.56 -50.16 27.80
CA LEU A 66 2.47 -51.55 27.39
C LEU A 66 2.14 -51.61 25.90
N HIS A 67 2.99 -52.28 25.12
CA HIS A 67 2.76 -52.49 23.70
C HIS A 67 3.28 -53.85 23.23
N GLU A 68 2.72 -54.31 22.12
CA GLU A 68 3.24 -55.45 21.37
C GLU A 68 4.63 -55.13 20.81
N VAL A 69 5.56 -56.07 20.89
CA VAL A 69 6.90 -55.92 20.32
C VAL A 69 6.76 -55.71 18.80
N PRO A 70 7.27 -54.60 18.23
CA PRO A 70 7.15 -54.36 16.80
C PRO A 70 7.87 -55.44 15.99
N VAL A 71 7.27 -55.85 14.86
CA VAL A 71 7.78 -56.95 14.00
C VAL A 71 9.23 -56.72 13.60
N ALA A 72 9.62 -55.50 13.23
CA ALA A 72 11.00 -55.18 12.87
C ALA A 72 12.00 -55.41 14.04
N SER A 73 11.59 -55.11 15.29
CA SER A 73 12.41 -55.40 16.47
C SER A 73 12.41 -56.89 16.80
N GLU A 74 11.27 -57.59 16.67
CA GLU A 74 11.20 -59.05 16.87
C GLU A 74 12.12 -59.77 15.87
N GLU A 75 11.99 -59.47 14.58
CA GLU A 75 12.80 -60.09 13.53
C GLU A 75 14.30 -59.90 13.75
N ILE A 76 14.74 -58.79 14.34
CA ILE A 76 16.17 -58.55 14.61
C ILE A 76 16.64 -59.21 15.91
N PHE A 77 15.87 -59.09 17.00
CA PHE A 77 16.34 -59.47 18.34
C PHE A 77 15.86 -60.84 18.83
N LYS A 78 15.01 -61.52 18.08
CA LYS A 78 14.58 -62.89 18.40
C LYS A 78 15.78 -63.83 18.44
N ILE A 79 15.77 -64.71 19.43
CA ILE A 79 16.83 -65.70 19.64
C ILE A 79 16.97 -66.56 18.39
N ALA A 80 18.20 -66.70 17.89
CA ALA A 80 18.53 -67.43 16.66
C ALA A 80 17.76 -66.92 15.42
N SER A 81 17.48 -65.61 15.35
CA SER A 81 16.89 -65.04 14.15
C SER A 81 17.85 -65.09 12.96
N MET A 82 17.34 -65.60 11.84
CA MET A 82 18.00 -65.58 10.53
C MET A 82 17.39 -64.50 9.62
N ALA A 83 16.69 -63.52 10.19
CA ALA A 83 16.13 -62.42 9.40
C ALA A 83 17.27 -61.56 8.80
N PRO A 84 17.08 -60.97 7.61
CA PRO A 84 18.12 -60.18 6.94
C PRO A 84 18.70 -59.05 7.81
N GLY A 85 17.85 -58.33 8.56
CA GLY A 85 18.28 -57.29 9.50
C GLY A 85 19.08 -57.82 10.69
N ALA A 86 18.76 -59.02 11.19
CA ALA A 86 19.52 -59.68 12.27
C ALA A 86 20.93 -60.04 11.80
N LEU A 87 21.04 -60.67 10.62
CA LEU A 87 22.31 -61.01 10.00
C LEU A 87 23.15 -59.77 9.72
N LEU A 88 22.54 -58.67 9.24
CA LEU A 88 23.24 -57.41 8.99
C LEU A 88 23.76 -56.77 10.28
N LEU A 89 23.00 -56.87 11.37
CA LEU A 89 23.43 -56.39 12.69
C LEU A 89 24.63 -57.19 13.20
N GLU A 90 24.62 -58.52 13.06
CA GLU A 90 25.77 -59.37 13.43
C GLU A 90 26.98 -59.14 12.52
N ALA A 91 26.77 -58.97 11.20
CA ALA A 91 27.82 -58.61 10.26
C ALA A 91 28.51 -57.30 10.69
N GLN A 92 27.74 -56.29 11.10
CA GLN A 92 28.29 -55.03 11.57
C GLN A 92 29.05 -55.15 12.90
N LYS A 93 28.58 -55.99 13.83
CA LYS A 93 29.31 -56.27 15.09
C LYS A 93 30.61 -57.02 14.84
N GLU A 94 30.63 -58.01 13.94
CA GLU A 94 31.84 -58.73 13.57
C GLU A 94 32.81 -57.83 12.79
N TYR A 95 32.30 -56.89 12.00
CA TYR A 95 33.11 -55.87 11.34
C TYR A 95 33.81 -54.96 12.35
N GLU A 96 33.11 -54.50 13.40
CA GLU A 96 33.73 -53.73 14.50
C GLU A 96 34.82 -54.51 15.25
N LYS A 97 34.78 -55.86 15.20
CA LYS A 97 35.81 -56.74 15.77
C LYS A 97 36.92 -57.12 14.79
N GLU A 98 36.91 -56.57 13.57
CA GLU A 98 37.85 -56.92 12.49
C GLU A 98 37.81 -58.43 12.12
N SER A 99 36.65 -59.06 12.26
CA SER A 99 36.44 -60.49 12.02
C SER A 99 36.00 -60.75 10.57
N GLN A 100 36.62 -61.76 9.94
CA GLN A 100 36.26 -62.22 8.59
C GLN A 100 34.82 -62.74 8.47
N LYS A 101 34.18 -63.11 9.60
CA LYS A 101 32.76 -63.50 9.65
C LYS A 101 31.81 -62.39 9.17
N ALA A 102 32.24 -61.13 9.26
CA ALA A 102 31.46 -60.01 8.74
C ALA A 102 31.18 -60.15 7.23
N ASP A 103 32.17 -60.62 6.46
CA ASP A 103 32.04 -60.84 5.02
C ASP A 103 31.18 -62.08 4.73
N GLU A 104 31.27 -63.13 5.55
CA GLU A 104 30.42 -64.33 5.44
C GLU A 104 28.93 -63.96 5.55
N TYR A 105 28.55 -63.25 6.62
CA TYR A 105 27.17 -62.80 6.81
C TYR A 105 26.71 -61.84 5.72
N LEU A 106 27.59 -60.94 5.26
CA LEU A 106 27.24 -60.00 4.21
C LEU A 106 26.99 -60.69 2.86
N ARG A 107 27.84 -61.66 2.50
CA ARG A 107 27.65 -62.48 1.29
C ARG A 107 26.36 -63.28 1.36
N GLU A 108 26.04 -63.89 2.50
CA GLU A 108 24.79 -64.63 2.70
C GLU A 108 23.56 -63.73 2.40
N ILE A 109 23.54 -62.50 2.91
CA ILE A 109 22.45 -61.55 2.65
C ILE A 109 22.41 -61.12 1.17
N GLN A 110 23.57 -60.94 0.55
CA GLN A 110 23.70 -60.52 -0.86
C GLN A 110 23.28 -61.62 -1.84
N GLU A 111 23.67 -62.87 -1.60
CA GLU A 111 23.29 -64.03 -2.41
C GLU A 111 21.77 -64.24 -2.43
N LEU A 112 21.11 -63.94 -1.31
CA LEU A 112 19.65 -63.96 -1.19
C LEU A 112 18.97 -62.70 -1.79
N GLY A 113 19.74 -61.70 -2.23
CA GLY A 113 19.21 -60.44 -2.76
C GLY A 113 18.45 -59.61 -1.73
N GLN A 114 18.67 -59.83 -0.43
CA GLN A 114 17.87 -59.27 0.66
C GLN A 114 18.53 -58.07 1.38
N LEU A 115 19.68 -57.59 0.88
CA LEU A 115 20.43 -56.52 1.53
C LEU A 115 19.63 -55.21 1.70
N THR A 116 18.82 -54.84 0.70
CA THR A 116 17.93 -53.67 0.80
C THR A 116 16.89 -53.84 1.92
N GLN A 117 16.33 -55.05 2.06
CA GLN A 117 15.38 -55.37 3.13
C GLN A 117 16.07 -55.32 4.50
N ALA A 118 17.29 -55.87 4.60
CA ALA A 118 18.06 -55.85 5.84
C ALA A 118 18.32 -54.42 6.34
N VAL A 119 18.76 -53.54 5.44
CA VAL A 119 18.98 -52.11 5.75
C VAL A 119 17.68 -51.46 6.20
N GLN A 120 16.56 -51.71 5.51
CA GLN A 120 15.26 -51.13 5.87
C GLN A 120 14.73 -51.64 7.21
N GLN A 121 14.89 -52.94 7.51
CA GLN A 121 14.53 -53.54 8.80
C GLN A 121 15.33 -52.90 9.95
N CYS A 122 16.65 -52.73 9.80
CA CYS A 122 17.48 -52.05 10.80
C CYS A 122 17.06 -50.60 11.03
N ILE A 123 16.70 -49.86 9.96
CA ILE A 123 16.20 -48.48 10.08
C ILE A 123 14.86 -48.47 10.84
N GLU A 124 13.92 -49.34 10.48
CA GLU A 124 12.60 -49.39 11.10
C GLU A 124 12.66 -49.81 12.57
N ALA A 125 13.41 -50.86 12.89
CA ALA A 125 13.63 -51.31 14.26
C ALA A 125 14.24 -50.19 15.13
N ALA A 126 15.18 -49.41 14.59
CA ALA A 126 15.77 -48.28 15.32
C ALA A 126 14.70 -47.27 15.78
N GLY A 127 13.65 -47.04 14.98
CA GLY A 127 12.53 -46.17 15.35
C GLY A 127 11.76 -46.65 16.58
N HIS A 128 11.64 -47.97 16.73
CA HIS A 128 10.89 -48.61 17.81
C HIS A 128 11.67 -48.74 19.12
N GLU A 129 13.00 -48.68 19.05
CA GLU A 129 13.84 -48.72 20.25
C GLU A 129 13.82 -47.39 21.03
N HIS A 130 13.87 -47.48 22.36
CA HIS A 130 13.92 -46.31 23.25
C HIS A 130 15.32 -46.01 23.78
N ARG A 131 16.22 -47.00 23.79
CA ARG A 131 17.59 -46.84 24.29
C ARG A 131 18.49 -46.26 23.19
N PRO A 132 19.15 -45.11 23.41
CA PRO A 132 20.01 -44.49 22.39
C PRO A 132 21.14 -45.39 21.87
N ASP A 133 21.68 -46.28 22.70
CA ASP A 133 22.75 -47.19 22.29
C ASP A 133 22.26 -48.24 21.28
N MET A 134 21.07 -48.79 21.50
CA MET A 134 20.44 -49.76 20.59
C MET A 134 20.07 -49.09 19.26
N GLN A 135 19.47 -47.89 19.32
CA GLN A 135 19.18 -47.10 18.13
C GLN A 135 20.44 -46.84 17.30
N LYS A 136 21.54 -46.43 17.95
CA LYS A 136 22.84 -46.20 17.28
C LYS A 136 23.39 -47.48 16.66
N SER A 137 23.32 -48.62 17.34
CA SER A 137 23.81 -49.90 16.83
C SER A 137 23.03 -50.32 15.57
N LEU A 138 21.70 -50.24 15.58
CA LEU A 138 20.86 -50.53 14.42
C LEU A 138 21.12 -49.57 13.24
N LEU A 139 21.28 -48.27 13.51
CA LEU A 139 21.60 -47.29 12.47
C LEU A 139 23.03 -47.47 11.93
N ARG A 140 23.99 -47.94 12.73
CA ARG A 140 25.32 -48.31 12.25
C ARG A 140 25.26 -49.52 11.33
N ALA A 141 24.47 -50.55 11.68
CA ALA A 141 24.23 -51.71 10.82
C ALA A 141 23.60 -51.31 9.49
N ALA A 142 22.56 -50.46 9.51
CA ALA A 142 21.98 -49.91 8.29
C ALA A 142 22.99 -49.08 7.48
N SER A 143 23.81 -48.27 8.15
CA SER A 143 24.86 -47.47 7.52
C SER A 143 26.04 -48.30 6.99
N PHE A 144 26.26 -49.50 7.53
CA PHE A 144 27.22 -50.46 7.03
C PHE A 144 26.67 -51.14 5.76
N GLY A 145 25.45 -51.68 5.82
CA GLY A 145 24.82 -52.37 4.69
C GLY A 145 24.61 -51.48 3.46
N LYS A 146 24.28 -50.19 3.65
CA LYS A 146 24.10 -49.26 2.51
C LYS A 146 25.36 -49.08 1.66
N CYS A 147 26.56 -49.31 2.20
CA CYS A 147 27.82 -49.16 1.47
C CYS A 147 27.98 -50.21 0.36
N PHE A 148 27.21 -51.29 0.43
CA PHE A 148 27.25 -52.42 -0.50
C PHE A 148 26.04 -52.44 -1.44
N LEU A 149 25.28 -51.34 -1.51
CA LEU A 149 24.16 -51.16 -2.43
C LEU A 149 24.50 -50.08 -3.46
N ASP A 150 24.35 -50.38 -4.75
CA ASP A 150 24.65 -49.44 -5.84
C ASP A 150 23.75 -48.19 -5.83
N ARG A 151 22.49 -48.34 -5.38
CA ARG A 151 21.48 -47.27 -5.34
C ARG A 151 20.56 -47.43 -4.14
N PHE A 152 20.90 -46.82 -3.01
CA PHE A 152 20.02 -46.72 -1.84
C PHE A 152 19.50 -45.28 -1.66
N PRO A 153 18.17 -45.05 -1.59
CA PRO A 153 17.63 -43.72 -1.34
C PRO A 153 17.95 -43.27 0.10
N PRO A 154 18.71 -42.18 0.31
CA PRO A 154 19.16 -41.78 1.65
C PRO A 154 18.02 -41.26 2.55
N ASP A 155 16.87 -40.93 1.96
CA ASP A 155 15.76 -40.26 2.62
C ASP A 155 15.25 -40.99 3.87
N SER A 156 15.06 -42.32 3.81
CA SER A 156 14.52 -43.08 4.95
C SER A 156 15.50 -43.09 6.12
N PHE A 157 16.79 -43.29 5.85
CA PHE A 157 17.85 -43.29 6.85
C PHE A 157 18.02 -41.91 7.50
N VAL A 158 18.08 -40.85 6.68
CA VAL A 158 18.26 -39.48 7.17
C VAL A 158 17.05 -39.04 7.99
N ARG A 159 15.82 -39.31 7.52
CA ARG A 159 14.58 -38.99 8.25
C ARG A 159 14.53 -39.72 9.59
N MET A 160 14.85 -41.02 9.62
CA MET A 160 14.87 -41.77 10.88
C MET A 160 15.88 -41.20 11.89
N CYS A 161 17.08 -40.83 11.43
CA CYS A 161 18.07 -40.15 12.28
C CYS A 161 17.54 -38.82 12.86
N GLN A 162 16.83 -38.04 12.03
CA GLN A 162 16.22 -36.78 12.45
C GLN A 162 15.09 -37.01 13.47
N ASP A 163 14.17 -37.93 13.16
CA ASP A 163 13.04 -38.29 14.02
C ASP A 163 13.52 -38.76 15.39
N LEU A 164 14.51 -39.66 15.42
CA LEU A 164 15.05 -40.21 16.66
C LEU A 164 15.75 -39.16 17.52
N ARG A 165 16.45 -38.21 16.91
CA ARG A 165 17.06 -37.10 17.66
C ARG A 165 15.98 -36.25 18.34
N VAL A 166 14.89 -35.94 17.64
CA VAL A 166 13.75 -35.21 18.22
C VAL A 166 13.06 -36.03 19.30
N LEU A 167 12.75 -37.30 19.02
CA LEU A 167 12.13 -38.23 19.97
C LEU A 167 12.94 -38.36 21.25
N ASN A 168 14.25 -38.55 21.16
CA ASN A 168 15.11 -38.68 22.32
C ASN A 168 15.13 -37.39 23.15
N ALA A 169 15.16 -36.22 22.50
CA ALA A 169 15.14 -34.94 23.20
C ALA A 169 13.83 -34.71 23.97
N ILE A 170 12.68 -35.09 23.40
CA ILE A 170 11.38 -34.92 24.08
C ILE A 170 11.08 -36.02 25.12
N ARG A 171 11.69 -37.20 24.97
CA ARG A 171 11.60 -38.33 25.91
C ARG A 171 12.48 -38.13 27.15
N ASP A 172 13.48 -37.25 27.08
CA ASP A 172 14.32 -36.92 28.24
C ASP A 172 13.45 -36.60 29.46
N TYR A 173 13.83 -37.11 30.63
CA TYR A 173 12.99 -37.05 31.83
C TYR A 173 12.71 -35.62 32.31
N HIS A 174 13.57 -34.64 32.00
CA HIS A 174 13.30 -33.24 32.28
C HIS A 174 12.21 -32.66 31.37
N ILE A 175 12.04 -33.21 30.17
CA ILE A 175 11.00 -32.83 29.23
C ILE A 175 9.75 -33.68 29.46
N GLY A 176 9.85 -35.01 29.51
CA GLY A 176 8.76 -35.89 29.92
C GLY A 176 7.61 -35.99 28.91
N ILE A 177 7.90 -36.04 27.61
CA ILE A 177 6.91 -36.36 26.56
C ILE A 177 7.27 -37.73 25.94
N PRO A 178 6.84 -38.85 26.55
CA PRO A 178 7.19 -40.19 26.10
C PRO A 178 6.32 -40.62 24.91
N LEU A 179 6.61 -40.09 23.72
CA LEU A 179 5.98 -40.52 22.47
C LEU A 179 6.69 -41.75 21.90
N THR A 180 5.93 -42.69 21.36
CA THR A 180 6.46 -43.73 20.46
C THR A 180 6.74 -43.15 19.08
N TYR A 181 7.48 -43.88 18.25
CA TYR A 181 7.71 -43.46 16.86
C TYR A 181 6.41 -43.38 16.05
N SER A 182 5.51 -44.34 16.23
CA SER A 182 4.21 -44.34 15.57
C SER A 182 3.34 -43.15 16.01
N GLN A 183 3.32 -42.84 17.31
CA GLN A 183 2.62 -41.66 17.84
C GLN A 183 3.21 -40.37 17.30
N TYR A 184 4.53 -40.26 17.24
CA TYR A 184 5.22 -39.09 16.68
C TYR A 184 4.87 -38.86 15.20
N LYS A 185 4.82 -39.94 14.40
CA LYS A 185 4.43 -39.86 13.00
C LYS A 185 2.98 -39.43 12.81
N GLN A 186 2.06 -39.91 13.65
CA GLN A 186 0.65 -39.53 13.57
C GLN A 186 0.40 -38.10 14.11
N LEU A 187 1.09 -37.70 15.18
CA LEU A 187 0.90 -36.42 15.84
C LEU A 187 1.29 -35.23 14.94
N THR A 188 2.27 -35.43 14.06
CA THR A 188 2.96 -34.39 13.27
C THR A 188 3.87 -33.48 14.10
N ILE A 189 4.86 -32.87 13.43
CA ILE A 189 5.80 -31.95 14.08
C ILE A 189 5.13 -30.68 14.62
N GLN A 190 4.10 -30.18 13.93
CA GLN A 190 3.42 -28.94 14.30
C GLN A 190 2.71 -29.05 15.65
N VAL A 191 1.99 -30.16 15.87
CA VAL A 191 1.31 -30.39 17.15
C VAL A 191 2.30 -30.67 18.27
N LEU A 192 3.44 -31.31 17.97
CA LEU A 192 4.52 -31.48 18.96
C LEU A 192 5.06 -30.12 19.41
N LEU A 193 5.36 -29.22 18.47
CA LEU A 193 5.82 -27.86 18.77
C LEU A 193 4.79 -27.11 19.60
N ASP A 194 3.50 -27.22 19.27
CA ASP A 194 2.42 -26.59 20.04
C ASP A 194 2.38 -27.09 21.49
N ARG A 195 2.57 -28.39 21.72
CA ARG A 195 2.66 -28.97 23.08
C ARG A 195 3.87 -28.44 23.86
N LEU A 196 5.04 -28.32 23.20
CA LEU A 196 6.24 -27.76 23.82
C LEU A 196 6.04 -26.28 24.19
N VAL A 197 5.44 -25.52 23.29
CA VAL A 197 5.13 -24.10 23.46
C VAL A 197 4.13 -23.87 24.59
N LEU A 198 3.07 -24.68 24.69
CA LEU A 198 2.10 -24.63 25.78
C LEU A 198 2.75 -24.95 27.14
N ARG A 199 3.74 -25.85 27.16
CA ARG A 199 4.56 -26.15 28.35
C ARG A 199 5.69 -25.16 28.58
N ARG A 200 5.80 -24.09 27.77
CA ARG A 200 6.81 -23.02 27.87
C ARG A 200 8.24 -23.52 27.64
N LEU A 201 8.41 -24.64 26.95
CA LEU A 201 9.70 -25.22 26.56
C LEU A 201 10.20 -24.58 25.25
N TYR A 202 10.23 -23.24 25.21
CA TYR A 202 10.56 -22.47 24.01
C TYR A 202 11.96 -22.79 23.45
N PRO A 203 13.03 -22.91 24.26
CA PRO A 203 14.37 -23.18 23.72
C PRO A 203 14.43 -24.51 22.94
N LEU A 204 13.83 -25.56 23.49
CA LEU A 204 13.79 -26.86 22.83
C LEU A 204 12.96 -26.82 21.55
N ALA A 205 11.80 -26.14 21.57
CA ALA A 205 10.96 -25.98 20.38
C ALA A 205 11.69 -25.25 19.24
N ILE A 206 12.45 -24.20 19.57
CA ILE A 206 13.28 -23.45 18.60
C ILE A 206 14.39 -24.34 18.05
N GLN A 207 15.13 -25.05 18.91
CA GLN A 207 16.18 -25.98 18.49
C GLN A 207 15.65 -27.07 17.54
N ILE A 208 14.46 -27.61 17.81
CA ILE A 208 13.82 -28.58 16.92
C ILE A 208 13.47 -27.95 15.57
N CYS A 209 12.94 -26.72 15.54
CA CYS A 209 12.63 -26.02 14.29
C CYS A 209 13.86 -25.76 13.43
N GLU A 210 14.94 -25.27 14.04
CA GLU A 210 16.22 -25.00 13.37
C GLU A 210 16.85 -26.30 12.85
N TYR A 211 16.82 -27.36 13.68
CA TYR A 211 17.35 -28.68 13.31
C TYR A 211 16.64 -29.29 12.11
N LEU A 212 15.30 -29.21 12.09
CA LEU A 212 14.47 -29.71 11.01
C LEU A 212 14.37 -28.74 9.82
N ARG A 213 14.97 -27.54 9.93
CA ARG A 213 14.94 -26.47 8.92
C ARG A 213 13.52 -26.12 8.49
N LEU A 214 12.62 -25.99 9.46
CA LEU A 214 11.25 -25.56 9.17
C LEU A 214 11.23 -24.11 8.66
N PRO A 215 10.28 -23.75 7.78
CA PRO A 215 10.11 -22.36 7.35
C PRO A 215 9.92 -21.43 8.56
N GLU A 216 10.61 -20.30 8.59
CA GLU A 216 10.67 -19.38 9.75
C GLU A 216 9.27 -19.01 10.28
N VAL A 217 8.36 -18.66 9.38
CA VAL A 217 6.96 -18.31 9.68
C VAL A 217 6.21 -19.44 10.42
N GLN A 218 6.44 -20.69 10.04
CA GLN A 218 5.77 -21.85 10.64
C GLN A 218 6.53 -22.43 11.84
N GLY A 219 7.80 -22.07 12.00
CA GLY A 219 8.68 -22.53 13.06
C GLY A 219 8.98 -21.43 14.08
N VAL A 220 10.18 -20.86 13.99
CA VAL A 220 10.75 -19.97 15.02
C VAL A 220 9.91 -18.70 15.23
N SER A 221 9.46 -18.02 14.18
CA SER A 221 8.69 -16.76 14.33
C SER A 221 7.38 -16.98 15.09
N ARG A 222 6.68 -18.08 14.83
CA ARG A 222 5.46 -18.46 15.56
C ARG A 222 5.73 -18.73 17.05
N ILE A 223 6.82 -19.45 17.35
CA ILE A 223 7.20 -19.79 18.72
C ILE A 223 7.56 -18.53 19.51
N LEU A 224 8.32 -17.62 18.89
CA LEU A 224 8.70 -16.35 19.50
C LEU A 224 7.50 -15.42 19.70
N ALA A 225 6.54 -15.39 18.77
CA ALA A 225 5.29 -14.66 18.95
C ALA A 225 4.50 -15.17 20.17
N HIS A 226 4.39 -16.49 20.34
CA HIS A 226 3.75 -17.08 21.53
C HIS A 226 4.52 -16.76 22.83
N TRP A 227 5.86 -16.81 22.79
CA TRP A 227 6.71 -16.41 23.90
C TRP A 227 6.48 -14.93 24.29
N ALA A 228 6.42 -14.03 23.32
CA ALA A 228 6.17 -12.61 23.56
C ALA A 228 4.77 -12.38 24.15
N CYS A 229 3.74 -13.05 23.61
CA CYS A 229 2.39 -13.05 24.17
C CYS A 229 2.32 -13.57 25.60
N TYR A 230 3.15 -14.54 25.97
CA TYR A 230 3.30 -14.98 27.35
C TYR A 230 4.04 -13.93 28.20
N LYS A 231 5.10 -13.32 27.66
CA LYS A 231 5.91 -12.32 28.36
C LYS A 231 5.10 -11.08 28.73
N VAL A 232 4.21 -10.60 27.86
CA VAL A 232 3.34 -9.44 28.15
C VAL A 232 2.36 -9.68 29.29
N GLN A 233 2.01 -10.94 29.59
CA GLN A 233 1.10 -11.32 30.67
C GLN A 233 1.75 -11.24 32.07
N GLN A 234 3.08 -11.13 32.14
CA GLN A 234 3.82 -11.08 33.41
C GLN A 234 3.67 -9.71 34.09
N LYS A 235 2.78 -9.62 35.09
CA LYS A 235 2.43 -8.37 35.80
C LYS A 235 3.48 -7.92 36.83
N ASP A 236 4.38 -8.83 37.20
CA ASP A 236 5.47 -8.64 38.17
C ASP A 236 6.68 -7.90 37.57
N VAL A 237 6.75 -7.77 36.25
CA VAL A 237 7.84 -7.11 35.53
C VAL A 237 7.36 -5.76 34.97
N SER A 238 8.22 -4.74 35.00
CA SER A 238 7.88 -3.41 34.48
C SER A 238 7.55 -3.43 32.97
N ASP A 239 6.67 -2.51 32.53
CA ASP A 239 6.33 -2.36 31.11
C ASP A 239 7.57 -2.09 30.24
N GLU A 240 8.53 -1.32 30.74
CA GLU A 240 9.78 -1.01 30.02
C GLU A 240 10.65 -2.24 29.80
N ASP A 241 10.85 -3.05 30.85
CA ASP A 241 11.74 -4.19 30.76
C ASP A 241 11.13 -5.29 29.89
N VAL A 242 9.80 -5.43 29.91
CA VAL A 242 9.09 -6.34 29.01
C VAL A 242 9.24 -5.89 27.55
N ALA A 243 8.98 -4.61 27.25
CA ALA A 243 9.12 -4.08 25.89
C ALA A 243 10.55 -4.25 25.36
N ARG A 244 11.57 -3.91 26.17
CA ARG A 244 12.99 -4.06 25.81
C ARG A 244 13.37 -5.52 25.56
N ALA A 245 12.94 -6.43 26.44
CA ALA A 245 13.25 -7.85 26.29
C ALA A 245 12.60 -8.47 25.04
N ILE A 246 11.37 -8.06 24.73
CA ILE A 246 10.67 -8.50 23.52
C ILE A 246 11.39 -7.96 22.28
N ASN A 247 11.69 -6.66 22.24
CA ASN A 247 12.39 -6.04 21.11
C ASN A 247 13.79 -6.63 20.87
N GLN A 248 14.56 -6.89 21.93
CA GLN A 248 15.89 -7.51 21.81
C GLN A 248 15.83 -8.93 21.20
N LYS A 249 14.72 -9.66 21.39
CA LYS A 249 14.56 -11.02 20.85
C LYS A 249 13.89 -11.05 19.48
N LEU A 250 12.95 -10.15 19.23
CA LEU A 250 12.15 -10.12 18.00
C LEU A 250 12.66 -9.14 16.95
N GLY A 251 13.44 -8.13 17.33
CA GLY A 251 13.85 -7.03 16.45
C GLY A 251 14.50 -7.49 15.15
N ASP A 252 15.27 -8.59 15.20
CA ASP A 252 15.96 -9.16 14.04
C ASP A 252 15.19 -10.32 13.37
N THR A 253 14.01 -10.71 13.91
CA THR A 253 13.26 -11.87 13.42
C THR A 253 12.18 -11.44 12.41
N PRO A 254 12.30 -11.82 11.12
CA PRO A 254 11.28 -11.49 10.15
C PRO A 254 9.95 -12.24 10.42
N GLY A 255 8.84 -11.59 10.06
CA GLY A 255 7.51 -12.20 10.05
C GLY A 255 6.76 -12.22 11.39
N VAL A 256 7.26 -11.60 12.45
CA VAL A 256 6.51 -11.42 13.71
C VAL A 256 5.82 -10.05 13.73
N SER A 257 4.50 -10.06 13.90
CA SER A 257 3.69 -8.85 14.04
C SER A 257 3.72 -8.34 15.47
N TYR A 258 4.25 -7.13 15.69
CA TYR A 258 4.18 -6.48 16.99
C TYR A 258 2.75 -6.03 17.33
N SER A 259 1.91 -5.81 16.31
CA SER A 259 0.48 -5.48 16.51
C SER A 259 -0.28 -6.55 17.30
N ASP A 260 -0.05 -7.84 17.03
CA ASP A 260 -0.71 -8.95 17.74
C ASP A 260 -0.27 -9.03 19.21
N ILE A 261 1.03 -8.83 19.44
CA ILE A 261 1.63 -8.84 20.78
C ILE A 261 1.11 -7.65 21.59
N ALA A 262 1.04 -6.47 20.98
CA ALA A 262 0.47 -5.27 21.58
C ALA A 262 -1.03 -5.43 21.88
N ALA A 263 -1.79 -6.05 20.98
CA ALA A 263 -3.21 -6.35 21.21
C ALA A 263 -3.39 -7.28 22.41
N ARG A 264 -2.50 -8.27 22.57
CA ARG A 264 -2.49 -9.14 23.76
C ARG A 264 -2.14 -8.37 25.03
N ALA A 265 -1.15 -7.48 25.00
CA ALA A 265 -0.78 -6.62 26.13
C ALA A 265 -1.96 -5.72 26.56
N TYR A 266 -2.66 -5.11 25.60
CA TYR A 266 -3.86 -4.32 25.85
C TYR A 266 -4.99 -5.16 26.48
N GLY A 267 -5.24 -6.37 25.97
CA GLY A 267 -6.20 -7.31 26.54
C GLY A 267 -5.88 -7.74 27.99
N CYS A 268 -4.62 -7.58 28.42
CA CYS A 268 -4.19 -7.83 29.80
C CYS A 268 -4.27 -6.58 30.70
N GLY A 269 -4.76 -5.44 30.17
CA GLY A 269 -4.84 -4.15 30.86
C GLY A 269 -3.55 -3.34 30.88
N ARG A 270 -2.53 -3.74 30.10
CA ARG A 270 -1.22 -3.05 30.05
C ARG A 270 -1.17 -2.11 28.84
N THR A 271 -1.90 -1.00 28.92
CA THR A 271 -2.04 -0.06 27.80
C THR A 271 -0.71 0.62 27.43
N GLU A 272 0.12 1.01 28.40
CA GLU A 272 1.40 1.67 28.13
C GLU A 272 2.41 0.71 27.47
N LEU A 273 2.50 -0.54 27.95
CA LEU A 273 3.25 -1.60 27.25
C LEU A 273 2.75 -1.80 25.80
N ALA A 274 1.43 -1.83 25.58
CA ALA A 274 0.88 -2.02 24.24
C ALA A 274 1.28 -0.88 23.29
N ILE A 275 1.27 0.37 23.75
CA ILE A 275 1.72 1.53 22.96
C ILE A 275 3.20 1.40 22.62
N LYS A 276 4.06 1.05 23.59
CA LYS A 276 5.50 0.87 23.34
C LYS A 276 5.81 -0.25 22.37
N LEU A 277 5.12 -1.38 22.48
CA LEU A 277 5.29 -2.49 21.55
C LEU A 277 4.87 -2.10 20.13
N LEU A 278 3.83 -1.28 19.97
CA LEU A 278 3.40 -0.76 18.68
C LEU A 278 4.43 0.16 18.02
N GLU A 279 5.27 0.87 18.79
CA GLU A 279 6.33 1.70 18.21
C GLU A 279 7.36 0.88 17.43
N TYR A 280 7.50 -0.41 17.73
CA TYR A 280 8.36 -1.34 17.01
C TYR A 280 7.68 -1.99 15.79
N GLU A 281 6.37 -1.79 15.58
CA GLU A 281 5.69 -2.31 14.39
C GLU A 281 6.03 -1.45 13.18
N PRO A 282 6.67 -1.98 12.11
CA PRO A 282 7.03 -1.16 10.95
C PRO A 282 5.81 -0.74 10.10
N ARG A 283 4.69 -1.48 10.17
CA ARG A 283 3.51 -1.23 9.35
C ARG A 283 2.54 -0.29 10.05
N SER A 284 2.49 0.98 9.63
CA SER A 284 1.55 1.98 10.17
C SER A 284 0.08 1.57 10.04
N GLY A 285 -0.27 0.84 8.99
CA GLY A 285 -1.63 0.30 8.79
C GLY A 285 -2.08 -0.70 9.86
N GLU A 286 -1.14 -1.36 10.56
CA GLU A 286 -1.41 -2.24 11.69
C GLU A 286 -1.39 -1.47 13.03
N GLN A 287 -0.57 -0.41 13.12
CA GLN A 287 -0.49 0.44 14.31
C GLN A 287 -1.78 1.22 14.56
N VAL A 288 -2.26 1.93 13.53
CA VAL A 288 -3.33 2.93 13.65
C VAL A 288 -4.65 2.32 14.14
N PRO A 289 -5.16 1.19 13.59
CA PRO A 289 -6.39 0.58 14.08
C PRO A 289 -6.33 0.19 15.56
N LEU A 290 -5.17 -0.32 16.02
CA LEU A 290 -5.01 -0.69 17.42
C LEU A 290 -4.94 0.55 18.32
N LEU A 291 -4.26 1.63 17.89
CA LEU A 291 -4.24 2.91 18.61
C LEU A 291 -5.64 3.51 18.77
N LEU A 292 -6.48 3.44 17.73
CA LEU A 292 -7.88 3.86 17.79
C LEU A 292 -8.67 3.01 18.80
N LYS A 293 -8.52 1.68 18.76
CA LYS A 293 -9.16 0.75 19.73
C LYS A 293 -8.75 1.04 21.19
N MET A 294 -7.52 1.50 21.41
CA MET A 294 -7.01 1.90 22.73
C MET A 294 -7.42 3.34 23.13
N LYS A 295 -8.29 4.01 22.37
CA LYS A 295 -8.71 5.41 22.56
C LYS A 295 -7.55 6.41 22.56
N ARG A 296 -6.45 6.10 21.87
CA ARG A 296 -5.29 6.98 21.70
C ARG A 296 -5.38 7.76 20.39
N SER A 297 -6.52 8.43 20.19
CA SER A 297 -6.90 9.19 19.00
C SER A 297 -5.84 10.15 18.47
N LYS A 298 -5.22 10.94 19.35
CA LYS A 298 -4.19 11.91 18.95
C LYS A 298 -2.93 11.24 18.40
N LEU A 299 -2.51 10.13 19.04
CA LEU A 299 -1.35 9.35 18.62
C LEU A 299 -1.64 8.56 17.34
N ALA A 300 -2.87 8.04 17.18
CA ALA A 300 -3.31 7.41 15.95
C ALA A 300 -3.24 8.38 14.76
N LEU A 301 -3.71 9.61 14.96
CA LEU A 301 -3.66 10.65 13.93
C LEU A 301 -2.22 11.04 13.58
N SER A 302 -1.35 11.23 14.57
CA SER A 302 0.06 11.55 14.28
C SER A 302 0.75 10.42 13.53
N LYS A 303 0.52 9.15 13.91
CA LYS A 303 1.09 7.98 13.23
C LYS A 303 0.56 7.80 11.81
N ALA A 304 -0.72 8.11 11.57
CA ALA A 304 -1.29 8.12 10.22
C ALA A 304 -0.69 9.23 9.35
N ILE A 305 -0.40 10.41 9.91
CA ILE A 305 0.27 11.50 9.18
C ILE A 305 1.73 11.12 8.86
N GLU A 306 2.45 10.56 9.85
CA GLU A 306 3.84 10.09 9.69
C GLU A 306 3.98 9.00 8.62
N SER A 307 2.95 8.18 8.40
CA SER A 307 2.97 7.14 7.37
C SER A 307 2.87 7.69 5.94
N GLY A 308 2.39 8.94 5.78
CA GLY A 308 2.15 9.54 4.47
C GLY A 308 0.98 8.93 3.70
N ASP A 309 0.23 8.01 4.31
CA ASP A 309 -0.92 7.34 3.69
C ASP A 309 -2.19 8.18 3.90
N THR A 310 -2.69 8.79 2.83
CA THR A 310 -3.88 9.65 2.87
C THR A 310 -5.13 8.87 3.26
N ASP A 311 -5.24 7.60 2.88
CA ASP A 311 -6.41 6.76 3.21
C ASP A 311 -6.43 6.43 4.71
N LEU A 312 -5.25 6.14 5.27
CA LEU A 312 -5.10 5.93 6.70
C LEU A 312 -5.43 7.19 7.51
N VAL A 313 -5.02 8.38 7.03
CA VAL A 313 -5.39 9.66 7.63
C VAL A 313 -6.91 9.86 7.58
N PHE A 314 -7.55 9.62 6.43
CA PHE A 314 -9.01 9.73 6.31
C PHE A 314 -9.74 8.73 7.21
N THR A 315 -9.24 7.51 7.33
CA THR A 315 -9.78 6.50 8.25
C THR A 315 -9.80 7.02 9.69
N VAL A 316 -8.69 7.61 10.15
CA VAL A 316 -8.64 8.24 11.48
C VAL A 316 -9.60 9.43 11.57
N LEU A 317 -9.58 10.34 10.59
CA LEU A 317 -10.44 11.54 10.58
C LEU A 317 -11.93 11.20 10.69
N LEU A 318 -12.39 10.24 9.90
CA LEU A 318 -13.79 9.80 9.89
C LEU A 318 -14.16 9.12 11.21
N HIS A 319 -13.26 8.30 11.77
CA HIS A 319 -13.46 7.72 13.08
C HIS A 319 -13.58 8.79 14.18
N LEU A 320 -12.68 9.78 14.19
CA LEU A 320 -12.72 10.88 15.14
C LEU A 320 -13.97 11.75 15.01
N LYS A 321 -14.45 11.98 13.78
CA LYS A 321 -15.69 12.73 13.53
C LYS A 321 -16.92 12.04 14.15
N ASN A 322 -16.94 10.71 14.18
CA ASN A 322 -18.05 9.93 14.74
C ASN A 322 -17.97 9.81 16.27
N GLU A 323 -16.78 9.75 16.84
CA GLU A 323 -16.56 9.58 18.29
C GLU A 323 -16.55 10.91 19.07
N LEU A 324 -16.01 11.97 18.48
CA LEU A 324 -15.87 13.27 19.14
C LEU A 324 -17.06 14.17 18.82
N ASN A 325 -17.41 15.04 19.77
CA ASN A 325 -18.28 16.16 19.45
C ASN A 325 -17.57 17.12 18.47
N ARG A 326 -18.35 17.94 17.78
CA ARG A 326 -17.85 18.84 16.73
C ARG A 326 -16.76 19.81 17.23
N GLY A 327 -16.86 20.29 18.46
CA GLY A 327 -15.87 21.21 19.05
C GLY A 327 -14.52 20.52 19.31
N ASP A 328 -14.53 19.37 19.99
CA ASP A 328 -13.33 18.59 20.30
C ASP A 328 -12.66 18.05 19.04
N PHE A 329 -13.44 17.68 18.03
CA PHE A 329 -12.93 17.27 16.73
C PHE A 329 -12.13 18.40 16.07
N PHE A 330 -12.72 19.60 15.94
CA PHE A 330 -12.01 20.74 15.34
C PHE A 330 -10.81 21.20 16.15
N MET A 331 -10.89 21.17 17.48
CA MET A 331 -9.73 21.44 18.34
C MET A 331 -8.59 20.44 18.12
N THR A 332 -8.92 19.18 17.85
CA THR A 332 -7.92 18.15 17.50
C THR A 332 -7.28 18.43 16.14
N LEU A 333 -8.08 18.80 15.14
CA LEU A 333 -7.57 19.14 13.80
C LEU A 333 -6.71 20.40 13.79
N ARG A 334 -7.05 21.42 14.59
CA ARG A 334 -6.28 22.66 14.67
C ARG A 334 -4.83 22.42 15.12
N ASN A 335 -4.62 21.45 16.00
CA ASN A 335 -3.29 21.06 16.46
C ASN A 335 -2.51 20.22 15.43
N GLN A 336 -3.12 19.84 14.30
CA GLN A 336 -2.55 18.98 13.26
C GLN A 336 -2.81 19.57 11.86
N PRO A 337 -1.99 20.52 11.38
CA PRO A 337 -2.25 21.28 10.15
C PRO A 337 -2.46 20.42 8.89
N MET A 338 -1.73 19.31 8.76
CA MET A 338 -1.87 18.38 7.62
C MET A 338 -3.20 17.62 7.64
N ALA A 339 -3.67 17.21 8.82
CA ALA A 339 -4.98 16.59 8.96
C ALA A 339 -6.09 17.59 8.63
N LEU A 340 -5.95 18.84 9.07
CA LEU A 340 -6.90 19.91 8.75
C LEU A 340 -6.95 20.23 7.26
N SER A 341 -5.80 20.28 6.56
CA SER A 341 -5.78 20.54 5.12
C SER A 341 -6.47 19.43 4.31
N LEU A 342 -6.20 18.16 4.65
CA LEU A 342 -6.88 17.00 4.06
C LEU A 342 -8.38 17.00 4.37
N TYR A 343 -8.76 17.33 5.60
CA TYR A 343 -10.16 17.41 5.97
C TYR A 343 -10.90 18.55 5.23
N ARG A 344 -10.25 19.71 5.02
CA ARG A 344 -10.80 20.79 4.18
C ARG A 344 -10.99 20.33 2.73
N GLN A 345 -10.07 19.57 2.18
CA GLN A 345 -10.20 19.00 0.84
C GLN A 345 -11.40 18.05 0.75
N PHE A 346 -11.59 17.19 1.75
CA PHE A 346 -12.79 16.35 1.86
C PHE A 346 -14.08 17.20 1.92
N CYS A 347 -14.11 18.24 2.75
CA CYS A 347 -15.29 19.10 2.89
C CYS A 347 -15.63 19.86 1.60
N LYS A 348 -14.64 20.23 0.78
CA LYS A 348 -14.88 20.87 -0.53
C LYS A 348 -15.74 20.03 -1.48
N HIS A 349 -15.70 18.70 -1.35
CA HIS A 349 -16.46 17.80 -2.22
C HIS A 349 -17.76 17.28 -1.58
N GLN A 350 -17.79 17.09 -0.26
CA GLN A 350 -18.88 16.39 0.43
C GLN A 350 -19.71 17.30 1.35
N GLU A 351 -19.09 18.31 1.98
CA GLU A 351 -19.69 19.05 3.11
C GLU A 351 -19.36 20.55 3.06
N LEU A 352 -19.99 21.27 2.13
CA LEU A 352 -19.73 22.70 1.89
C LEU A 352 -20.06 23.60 3.09
N GLU A 353 -21.12 23.32 3.85
CA GLU A 353 -21.46 24.10 5.06
C GLU A 353 -20.43 23.89 6.17
N THR A 354 -19.94 22.67 6.37
CA THR A 354 -18.85 22.39 7.31
C THR A 354 -17.58 23.15 6.91
N LEU A 355 -17.29 23.23 5.61
CA LEU A 355 -16.15 24.00 5.12
C LEU A 355 -16.27 25.50 5.44
N LYS A 356 -17.47 26.07 5.26
CA LYS A 356 -17.75 27.47 5.60
C LYS A 356 -17.54 27.74 7.09
N ASP A 357 -18.02 26.85 7.96
CA ASP A 357 -17.82 26.96 9.40
C ASP A 357 -16.35 26.89 9.80
N LEU A 358 -15.56 26.02 9.16
CA LEU A 358 -14.11 25.96 9.36
C LEU A 358 -13.44 27.29 8.98
N TYR A 359 -13.79 27.86 7.82
CA TYR A 359 -13.25 29.16 7.41
C TYR A 359 -13.63 30.29 8.37
N ASN A 360 -14.85 30.26 8.93
CA ASN A 360 -15.28 31.21 9.95
C ASN A 360 -14.50 31.05 11.26
N GLN A 361 -14.29 29.83 11.73
CA GLN A 361 -13.57 29.57 12.98
C GLN A 361 -12.08 29.93 12.90
N ASP A 362 -11.46 29.76 11.74
CA ASP A 362 -10.06 30.07 11.50
C ASP A 362 -9.80 31.53 11.11
N ASP A 363 -10.84 32.38 11.11
CA ASP A 363 -10.82 33.76 10.60
C ASP A 363 -10.22 33.87 9.17
N ASN A 364 -10.39 32.82 8.36
CA ASN A 364 -9.90 32.78 6.99
C ASN A 364 -10.89 33.48 6.05
N HIS A 365 -10.94 34.80 6.17
CA HIS A 365 -11.87 35.63 5.42
C HIS A 365 -11.60 35.62 3.90
N GLN A 366 -10.38 35.32 3.46
CA GLN A 366 -10.03 35.20 2.04
C GLN A 366 -10.75 34.02 1.37
N GLU A 367 -10.71 32.86 2.02
CA GLU A 367 -11.40 31.66 1.55
C GLU A 367 -12.92 31.80 1.70
N LEU A 368 -13.39 32.46 2.77
CA LEU A 368 -14.80 32.75 2.96
C LEU A 368 -15.38 33.63 1.84
N GLY A 369 -14.67 34.69 1.44
CA GLY A 369 -15.05 35.51 0.29
C GLY A 369 -15.12 34.68 -1.00
N SER A 370 -14.14 33.81 -1.22
CA SER A 370 -14.11 32.92 -2.39
C SER A 370 -15.25 31.89 -2.39
N PHE A 371 -15.63 31.40 -1.21
CA PHE A 371 -16.79 30.53 -1.02
C PHE A 371 -18.09 31.25 -1.40
N HIS A 372 -18.29 32.47 -0.89
CA HIS A 372 -19.48 33.28 -1.18
C HIS A 372 -19.57 33.67 -2.66
N ILE A 373 -18.45 33.90 -3.36
CA ILE A 373 -18.46 34.07 -4.82
C ILE A 373 -19.04 32.82 -5.48
N ARG A 374 -18.54 31.62 -5.18
CA ARG A 374 -19.05 30.40 -5.84
C ARG A 374 -20.52 30.16 -5.52
N ALA A 375 -20.92 30.38 -4.27
CA ALA A 375 -22.30 30.23 -3.83
C ALA A 375 -23.24 31.21 -4.53
N SER A 376 -22.80 32.45 -4.84
CA SER A 376 -23.65 33.45 -5.49
C SER A 376 -24.07 33.04 -6.91
N TYR A 377 -23.23 32.29 -7.63
CA TYR A 377 -23.57 31.79 -8.97
C TYR A 377 -24.49 30.56 -8.95
N ALA A 378 -24.75 29.97 -7.79
CA ALA A 378 -25.81 29.00 -7.61
C ALA A 378 -27.20 29.66 -7.42
N GLU A 379 -27.25 30.98 -7.14
CA GLU A 379 -28.50 31.72 -7.03
C GLU A 379 -29.11 31.98 -8.43
N GLU A 380 -30.41 31.69 -8.55
CA GLU A 380 -31.19 31.91 -9.78
C GLU A 380 -31.55 33.39 -9.96
N ARG A 381 -31.77 34.12 -8.85
CA ARG A 381 -32.21 35.53 -8.87
C ARG A 381 -31.02 36.47 -8.73
N ILE A 382 -31.05 37.56 -9.48
CA ILE A 382 -29.99 38.58 -9.48
C ILE A 382 -29.89 39.26 -8.12
N GLU A 383 -31.02 39.55 -7.46
CA GLU A 383 -31.02 40.19 -6.15
C GLU A 383 -30.33 39.31 -5.10
N GLY A 384 -30.59 38.00 -5.12
CA GLY A 384 -29.95 37.01 -4.26
C GLY A 384 -28.45 36.89 -4.56
N ARG A 385 -28.08 36.77 -5.84
CA ARG A 385 -26.69 36.72 -6.29
C ARG A 385 -25.90 37.96 -5.84
N VAL A 386 -26.48 39.15 -6.02
CA VAL A 386 -25.85 40.41 -5.61
C VAL A 386 -25.71 40.50 -4.10
N ALA A 387 -26.71 40.06 -3.32
CA ALA A 387 -26.59 40.00 -1.86
C ALA A 387 -25.47 39.06 -1.42
N ALA A 388 -25.34 37.88 -2.04
CA ALA A 388 -24.25 36.94 -1.76
C ALA A 388 -22.88 37.52 -2.16
N LEU A 389 -22.77 38.21 -3.31
CA LEU A 389 -21.54 38.92 -3.70
C LEU A 389 -21.19 40.06 -2.72
N GLN A 390 -22.18 40.74 -2.14
CA GLN A 390 -21.93 41.73 -1.09
C GLN A 390 -21.29 41.08 0.13
N THR A 391 -21.80 39.92 0.58
CA THR A 391 -21.18 39.17 1.68
C THR A 391 -19.76 38.71 1.35
N ALA A 392 -19.47 38.39 0.08
CA ALA A 392 -18.13 38.07 -0.38
C ALA A 392 -17.19 39.29 -0.32
N ALA A 393 -17.64 40.45 -0.78
CA ALA A 393 -16.88 41.69 -0.73
C ALA A 393 -16.54 42.10 0.71
N ASP A 394 -17.52 42.02 1.62
CA ASP A 394 -17.31 42.29 3.05
C ASP A 394 -16.26 41.35 3.66
N ALA A 395 -16.27 40.06 3.27
CA ALA A 395 -15.25 39.10 3.68
C ALA A 395 -13.86 39.45 3.12
N PHE A 396 -13.75 39.85 1.85
CA PHE A 396 -12.45 40.28 1.29
C PHE A 396 -11.91 41.56 1.95
N TYR A 397 -12.78 42.49 2.35
CA TYR A 397 -12.37 43.65 3.15
C TYR A 397 -11.81 43.24 4.50
N LYS A 398 -12.48 42.31 5.21
CA LYS A 398 -11.95 41.72 6.45
C LYS A 398 -10.61 41.00 6.22
N ALA A 399 -10.44 40.36 5.05
CA ALA A 399 -9.20 39.73 4.63
C ALA A 399 -8.10 40.73 4.20
N LYS A 400 -8.39 42.04 4.15
CA LYS A 400 -7.51 43.09 3.61
C LYS A 400 -7.14 42.89 2.14
N ASN A 401 -7.96 42.18 1.37
CA ASN A 401 -7.78 41.98 -0.07
C ASN A 401 -8.63 43.00 -0.85
N GLU A 402 -8.10 44.22 -0.95
CA GLU A 402 -8.81 45.34 -1.58
C GLU A 402 -9.11 45.09 -3.06
N PHE A 403 -8.22 44.38 -3.77
CA PHE A 403 -8.44 44.03 -5.17
C PHE A 403 -9.65 43.12 -5.33
N ALA A 404 -9.71 42.01 -4.58
CA ALA A 404 -10.83 41.07 -4.68
C ALA A 404 -12.16 41.69 -4.25
N ALA A 405 -12.14 42.55 -3.22
CA ALA A 405 -13.32 43.30 -2.80
C ALA A 405 -13.83 44.21 -3.93
N LYS A 406 -12.97 45.07 -4.49
CA LYS A 406 -13.34 45.99 -5.58
C LYS A 406 -13.77 45.26 -6.85
N ALA A 407 -13.08 44.18 -7.21
CA ALA A 407 -13.47 43.36 -8.36
C ALA A 407 -14.86 42.74 -8.18
N THR A 408 -15.19 42.34 -6.95
CA THR A 408 -16.53 41.81 -6.60
C THR A 408 -17.60 42.92 -6.68
N GLU A 409 -17.28 44.13 -6.22
CA GLU A 409 -18.16 45.30 -6.35
C GLU A 409 -18.41 45.71 -7.80
N ASP A 410 -17.35 45.72 -8.62
CA ASP A 410 -17.46 45.98 -10.05
C ASP A 410 -18.32 44.91 -10.74
N GLN A 411 -18.18 43.63 -10.34
CA GLN A 411 -19.04 42.56 -10.85
C GLN A 411 -20.51 42.77 -10.46
N MET A 412 -20.80 43.18 -9.22
CA MET A 412 -22.18 43.52 -8.80
C MET A 412 -22.75 44.69 -9.62
N ARG A 413 -21.92 45.71 -9.87
CA ARG A 413 -22.31 46.86 -10.70
C ARG A 413 -22.60 46.44 -12.14
N LEU A 414 -21.79 45.54 -12.70
CA LEU A 414 -21.96 45.03 -14.05
C LEU A 414 -23.26 44.22 -14.18
N LEU A 415 -23.53 43.30 -13.26
CA LEU A 415 -24.76 42.50 -13.27
C LEU A 415 -26.03 43.37 -13.22
N ARG A 416 -26.05 44.38 -12.34
CA ARG A 416 -27.17 45.34 -12.25
C ARG A 416 -27.34 46.18 -13.53
N LEU A 417 -26.24 46.46 -14.23
CA LEU A 417 -26.30 47.19 -15.50
C LEU A 417 -26.78 46.28 -16.63
N GLN A 418 -26.22 45.07 -16.74
CA GLN A 418 -26.62 44.09 -17.75
C GLN A 418 -28.10 43.80 -17.65
N ARG A 419 -28.64 43.61 -16.44
CA ARG A 419 -30.08 43.42 -16.25
C ARG A 419 -30.93 44.55 -16.83
N ARG A 420 -30.54 45.80 -16.57
CA ARG A 420 -31.21 46.97 -17.15
C ARG A 420 -31.10 47.01 -18.67
N LEU A 421 -29.95 46.63 -19.22
CA LEU A 421 -29.77 46.52 -20.67
C LEU A 421 -30.67 45.43 -21.29
N GLU A 422 -30.85 44.29 -20.61
CA GLU A 422 -31.77 43.24 -21.08
C GLU A 422 -33.22 43.73 -21.12
N GLU A 423 -33.65 44.45 -20.09
CA GLU A 423 -35.00 45.01 -19.99
C GLU A 423 -35.25 46.10 -21.05
N GLU A 424 -34.25 46.95 -21.34
CA GLU A 424 -34.37 48.03 -22.31
C GLU A 424 -34.23 47.59 -23.77
N LEU A 425 -33.33 46.63 -24.05
CA LEU A 425 -32.94 46.25 -25.42
C LEU A 425 -33.53 44.90 -25.85
N GLY A 426 -34.15 44.14 -24.94
CA GLY A 426 -34.76 42.85 -25.25
C GLY A 426 -33.77 41.76 -25.68
N ARG A 427 -32.48 41.93 -25.35
CA ARG A 427 -31.39 41.01 -25.69
C ARG A 427 -30.70 40.51 -24.42
N GLN A 428 -30.14 39.30 -24.46
CA GLN A 428 -29.39 38.73 -23.35
C GLN A 428 -28.01 39.41 -23.19
N PHE A 429 -27.76 39.93 -21.99
CA PHE A 429 -26.50 40.56 -21.58
C PHE A 429 -25.97 40.00 -20.25
N LEU A 430 -26.81 39.33 -19.46
CA LEU A 430 -26.43 38.82 -18.16
C LEU A 430 -25.27 37.83 -18.26
N ASP A 431 -24.34 37.90 -17.30
CA ASP A 431 -23.16 37.03 -17.18
C ASP A 431 -22.13 37.14 -18.31
N LEU A 432 -22.34 38.02 -19.29
CA LEU A 432 -21.29 38.41 -20.23
C LEU A 432 -20.14 39.09 -19.47
N SER A 433 -18.91 38.93 -19.97
CA SER A 433 -17.82 39.75 -19.45
C SER A 433 -18.05 41.22 -19.79
N LEU A 434 -17.40 42.15 -19.08
CA LEU A 434 -17.44 43.58 -19.44
C LEU A 434 -17.00 43.81 -20.89
N HIS A 435 -16.02 43.04 -21.35
CA HIS A 435 -15.53 43.07 -22.73
C HIS A 435 -16.64 42.69 -23.71
N ASP A 436 -17.26 41.53 -23.50
CA ASP A 436 -18.31 41.02 -24.39
C ASP A 436 -19.56 41.90 -24.35
N THR A 437 -19.92 42.44 -23.18
CA THR A 437 -21.03 43.39 -23.03
C THR A 437 -20.81 44.63 -23.91
N VAL A 438 -19.59 45.19 -23.89
CA VAL A 438 -19.23 46.35 -24.73
C VAL A 438 -19.22 45.97 -26.22
N THR A 439 -18.67 44.80 -26.57
CA THR A 439 -18.68 44.29 -27.95
C THR A 439 -20.10 44.14 -28.47
N THR A 440 -20.99 43.47 -27.75
CA THR A 440 -22.38 43.26 -28.15
C THR A 440 -23.12 44.57 -28.32
N LEU A 441 -22.90 45.56 -27.44
CA LEU A 441 -23.49 46.89 -27.60
C LEU A 441 -22.99 47.61 -28.87
N ILE A 442 -21.73 47.42 -29.27
CA ILE A 442 -21.20 47.99 -30.52
C ILE A 442 -21.79 47.28 -31.73
N LEU A 443 -21.85 45.93 -31.70
CA LEU A 443 -22.46 45.11 -32.75
C LEU A 443 -23.94 45.48 -32.97
N ASP A 444 -24.63 45.92 -31.92
CA ASP A 444 -26.04 46.31 -31.99
C ASP A 444 -26.25 47.79 -32.35
N GLY A 445 -25.17 48.50 -32.70
CA GLY A 445 -25.21 49.91 -33.09
C GLY A 445 -25.36 50.89 -31.92
N HIS A 446 -25.34 50.43 -30.66
CA HIS A 446 -25.47 51.24 -29.45
C HIS A 446 -24.12 51.86 -29.00
N ASN A 447 -23.38 52.46 -29.93
CA ASN A 447 -22.02 52.99 -29.73
C ASN A 447 -21.88 53.97 -28.56
N LYS A 448 -22.88 54.85 -28.34
CA LYS A 448 -22.86 55.82 -27.23
C LYS A 448 -22.93 55.13 -25.86
N ARG A 449 -23.75 54.08 -25.74
CA ARG A 449 -23.90 53.30 -24.50
C ARG A 449 -22.63 52.48 -24.23
N ALA A 450 -22.05 51.89 -25.27
CA ALA A 450 -20.77 51.18 -25.18
C ALA A 450 -19.63 52.09 -24.68
N GLU A 451 -19.55 53.33 -25.18
CA GLU A 451 -18.57 54.32 -24.70
C GLU A 451 -18.81 54.74 -23.25
N GLN A 452 -20.07 54.95 -22.86
CA GLN A 452 -20.41 55.30 -21.49
C GLN A 452 -20.02 54.16 -20.54
N LEU A 453 -20.35 52.92 -20.90
CA LEU A 453 -19.98 51.72 -20.15
C LEU A 453 -18.45 51.58 -20.00
N ALA A 454 -17.71 51.81 -21.08
CA ALA A 454 -16.25 51.76 -21.05
C ALA A 454 -15.64 52.83 -20.12
N ARG A 455 -16.21 54.04 -20.07
CA ARG A 455 -15.79 55.09 -19.14
C ARG A 455 -16.12 54.74 -17.69
N ASP A 456 -17.32 54.24 -17.45
CA ASP A 456 -17.85 53.91 -16.13
C ASP A 456 -17.01 52.84 -15.41
N PHE A 457 -16.48 51.87 -16.16
CA PHE A 457 -15.62 50.80 -15.66
C PHE A 457 -14.13 51.03 -15.97
N ARG A 458 -13.77 52.22 -16.46
CA ARG A 458 -12.38 52.64 -16.73
C ARG A 458 -11.61 51.65 -17.61
N ILE A 459 -12.26 51.14 -18.67
CA ILE A 459 -11.59 50.29 -19.66
C ILE A 459 -10.44 51.08 -20.28
N PRO A 460 -9.20 50.55 -20.32
CA PRO A 460 -8.07 51.24 -20.91
C PRO A 460 -8.34 51.60 -22.38
N ASP A 461 -7.98 52.83 -22.78
CA ASP A 461 -8.21 53.33 -24.15
C ASP A 461 -7.69 52.36 -25.23
N LYS A 462 -6.50 51.79 -25.05
CA LYS A 462 -5.96 50.79 -25.98
C LYS A 462 -6.90 49.60 -26.18
N ARG A 463 -7.54 49.10 -25.11
CA ARG A 463 -8.45 47.95 -25.16
C ARG A 463 -9.78 48.33 -25.80
N LEU A 464 -10.34 49.50 -25.46
CA LEU A 464 -11.55 50.02 -26.09
C LEU A 464 -11.37 50.22 -27.61
N TRP A 465 -10.20 50.69 -28.03
CA TRP A 465 -9.88 50.89 -29.45
C TRP A 465 -9.80 49.57 -30.22
N TRP A 466 -9.18 48.54 -29.64
CA TRP A 466 -9.19 47.20 -30.23
C TRP A 466 -10.61 46.65 -30.35
N LEU A 467 -11.40 46.75 -29.27
CA LEU A 467 -12.80 46.32 -29.23
C LEU A 467 -13.65 46.95 -30.33
N LYS A 468 -13.58 48.27 -30.46
CA LYS A 468 -14.32 48.99 -31.50
C LYS A 468 -13.86 48.63 -32.90
N LEU A 469 -12.54 48.54 -33.11
CA LEU A 469 -11.98 48.17 -34.41
C LEU A 469 -12.44 46.77 -34.82
N THR A 470 -12.37 45.76 -33.93
CA THR A 470 -12.81 44.41 -34.24
C THR A 470 -14.32 44.36 -34.47
N ALA A 471 -15.13 44.95 -33.58
CA ALA A 471 -16.58 44.90 -33.69
C ALA A 471 -17.12 45.62 -34.94
N LEU A 472 -16.58 46.80 -35.28
CA LEU A 472 -16.99 47.53 -36.49
C LEU A 472 -16.55 46.80 -37.77
N ALA A 473 -15.38 46.16 -37.74
CA ALA A 473 -14.94 45.34 -38.87
C ALA A 473 -15.77 44.07 -39.05
N ASP A 474 -16.20 43.45 -37.96
CA ASP A 474 -17.10 42.27 -38.00
C ASP A 474 -18.51 42.63 -38.48
N LEU A 475 -18.97 43.86 -38.24
CA LEU A 475 -20.18 44.42 -38.83
C LEU A 475 -20.04 44.86 -40.30
N GLU A 476 -18.81 44.88 -40.82
CA GLU A 476 -18.47 45.52 -42.11
C GLU A 476 -18.91 47.00 -42.19
N ASP A 477 -19.04 47.69 -41.05
CA ASP A 477 -19.37 49.11 -40.98
C ASP A 477 -18.11 49.97 -41.20
N TRP A 478 -17.66 49.99 -42.44
CA TRP A 478 -16.45 50.69 -42.86
C TRP A 478 -16.57 52.21 -42.74
N GLU A 479 -17.80 52.75 -42.84
CA GLU A 479 -18.04 54.20 -42.71
C GLU A 479 -17.83 54.68 -41.28
N GLU A 480 -18.42 53.98 -40.29
CA GLU A 480 -18.18 54.29 -38.88
C GLU A 480 -16.74 53.97 -38.47
N LEU A 481 -16.12 52.94 -39.05
CA LEU A 481 -14.69 52.66 -38.82
C LEU A 481 -13.81 53.82 -39.32
N GLU A 482 -14.10 54.39 -40.49
CA GLU A 482 -13.37 55.53 -41.02
C GLU A 482 -13.53 56.77 -40.12
N LYS A 483 -14.77 57.06 -39.68
CA LYS A 483 -15.04 58.15 -38.71
C LYS A 483 -14.30 57.91 -37.40
N PHE A 484 -14.34 56.69 -36.87
CA PHE A 484 -13.67 56.30 -35.63
C PHE A 484 -12.16 56.51 -35.74
N SER A 485 -11.54 56.10 -36.85
CA SER A 485 -10.11 56.28 -37.10
C SER A 485 -9.68 57.76 -37.11
N LYS A 486 -10.59 58.69 -37.41
CA LYS A 486 -10.33 60.14 -37.48
C LYS A 486 -10.66 60.86 -36.17
N SER A 487 -11.37 60.21 -35.25
CA SER A 487 -11.85 60.81 -34.00
C SER A 487 -10.72 61.34 -33.10
N LYS A 488 -9.69 60.53 -32.85
CA LYS A 488 -8.48 60.87 -32.08
C LYS A 488 -7.28 60.08 -32.61
N LYS A 489 -6.06 60.43 -32.18
CA LYS A 489 -4.87 59.64 -32.50
C LYS A 489 -4.99 58.24 -31.87
N SER A 490 -4.94 57.21 -32.70
CA SER A 490 -5.06 55.81 -32.24
C SER A 490 -3.97 55.44 -31.23
N PRO A 491 -4.32 55.00 -30.01
CA PRO A 491 -3.36 54.53 -29.00
C PRO A 491 -2.82 53.13 -29.32
N ILE A 492 -3.40 52.42 -30.28
CA ILE A 492 -2.95 51.12 -30.80
C ILE A 492 -2.17 51.25 -32.12
N GLY A 493 -2.02 52.47 -32.64
CA GLY A 493 -1.49 52.72 -33.98
C GLY A 493 -2.50 52.40 -35.08
N TYR A 494 -2.07 52.46 -36.33
CA TYR A 494 -2.93 52.19 -37.50
C TYR A 494 -2.61 50.87 -38.21
N LEU A 495 -1.51 50.18 -37.84
CA LEU A 495 -1.21 48.86 -38.38
C LEU A 495 -2.32 47.84 -38.04
N PRO A 496 -2.86 47.79 -36.80
CA PRO A 496 -4.03 46.97 -36.48
C PRO A 496 -5.23 47.18 -37.41
N PHE A 497 -5.50 48.44 -37.80
CA PHE A 497 -6.61 48.77 -38.71
C PHE A 497 -6.38 48.13 -40.08
N VAL A 498 -5.15 48.18 -40.58
CA VAL A 498 -4.77 47.54 -41.85
C VAL A 498 -4.91 46.03 -41.76
N GLU A 499 -4.36 45.40 -40.71
CA GLU A 499 -4.42 43.95 -40.51
C GLU A 499 -5.86 43.44 -40.44
N ILE A 500 -6.75 44.13 -39.70
CA ILE A 500 -8.16 43.74 -39.56
C ILE A 500 -8.96 43.97 -40.84
N CYS A 501 -8.78 45.09 -41.54
CA CYS A 501 -9.47 45.33 -42.82
C CYS A 501 -9.05 44.30 -43.87
N MET A 502 -7.76 43.91 -43.91
CA MET A 502 -7.27 42.87 -44.81
C MET A 502 -7.79 41.47 -44.45
N LYS A 503 -8.01 41.17 -43.16
CA LYS A 503 -8.66 39.93 -42.72
C LYS A 503 -10.09 39.80 -43.24
N GLN A 504 -10.83 40.91 -43.26
CA GLN A 504 -12.19 40.98 -43.85
C GLN A 504 -12.15 41.27 -45.38
N HIS A 505 -11.01 41.04 -46.03
CA HIS A 505 -10.81 41.19 -47.47
C HIS A 505 -11.08 42.59 -48.07
N ASN A 506 -11.22 43.64 -47.25
CA ASN A 506 -11.42 45.01 -47.71
C ASN A 506 -10.08 45.75 -47.93
N LYS A 507 -9.47 45.49 -49.10
CA LYS A 507 -8.20 46.11 -49.51
C LYS A 507 -8.30 47.62 -49.71
N TYR A 508 -9.46 48.14 -50.12
CA TYR A 508 -9.66 49.57 -50.36
C TYR A 508 -9.60 50.36 -49.05
N GLU A 509 -10.29 49.87 -48.03
CA GLU A 509 -10.31 50.50 -46.71
C GLU A 509 -8.96 50.35 -46.00
N ALA A 510 -8.30 49.20 -46.15
CA ALA A 510 -6.95 48.98 -45.62
C ALA A 510 -5.90 49.97 -46.17
N LYS A 511 -5.99 50.37 -47.46
CA LYS A 511 -5.10 51.37 -48.07
C LYS A 511 -5.17 52.73 -47.35
N LYS A 512 -6.36 53.15 -46.93
CA LYS A 512 -6.56 54.43 -46.23
C LYS A 512 -5.75 54.45 -44.92
N TYR A 513 -5.78 53.35 -44.17
CA TYR A 513 -5.04 53.24 -42.90
C TYR A 513 -3.55 53.01 -43.09
N ALA A 514 -3.14 52.28 -44.13
CA ALA A 514 -1.74 52.05 -44.46
C ALA A 514 -0.98 53.38 -44.62
N SER A 515 -1.61 54.40 -45.21
CA SER A 515 -1.05 55.76 -45.34
C SER A 515 -0.79 56.47 -44.00
N ARG A 516 -1.44 56.04 -42.91
CA ARG A 516 -1.34 56.64 -41.56
C ARG A 516 -0.47 55.83 -40.59
N VAL A 517 -0.02 54.65 -40.98
CA VAL A 517 0.91 53.84 -40.18
C VAL A 517 2.22 54.61 -40.00
N GLY A 518 2.73 54.60 -38.76
CA GLY A 518 4.00 55.20 -38.41
C GLY A 518 5.14 54.57 -39.21
N PRO A 519 6.24 55.31 -39.42
CA PRO A 519 7.22 54.93 -40.42
C PRO A 519 7.84 53.55 -40.08
N GLU A 520 8.04 53.21 -38.80
CA GLU A 520 8.60 51.94 -38.31
C GLU A 520 7.86 50.68 -38.76
N GLN A 521 6.54 50.78 -38.97
CA GLN A 521 5.69 49.65 -39.33
C GLN A 521 5.12 49.80 -40.75
N LYS A 522 5.54 50.84 -41.48
CA LYS A 522 4.96 51.26 -42.75
C LYS A 522 5.18 50.24 -43.86
N VAL A 523 6.40 49.70 -43.95
CA VAL A 523 6.75 48.67 -44.94
C VAL A 523 5.87 47.43 -44.75
N LYS A 524 5.71 46.96 -43.51
CA LYS A 524 4.82 45.84 -43.18
C LYS A 524 3.36 46.11 -43.58
N ALA A 525 2.84 47.31 -43.29
CA ALA A 525 1.47 47.67 -43.65
C ALA A 525 1.24 47.72 -45.18
N LEU A 526 2.19 48.26 -45.95
CA LEU A 526 2.08 48.35 -47.40
C LEU A 526 2.17 46.98 -48.07
N LEU A 527 3.03 46.09 -47.55
CA LEU A 527 3.12 44.69 -47.99
C LEU A 527 1.81 43.93 -47.74
N LEU A 528 1.18 44.11 -46.57
CA LEU A 528 -0.11 43.49 -46.25
C LEU A 528 -1.21 43.90 -47.22
N VAL A 529 -1.19 45.15 -47.69
CA VAL A 529 -2.15 45.67 -48.67
C VAL A 529 -1.76 45.31 -50.11
N GLY A 530 -0.59 44.69 -50.31
CA GLY A 530 -0.07 44.29 -51.61
C GLY A 530 0.41 45.46 -52.48
N ASP A 531 0.91 46.53 -51.86
CA ASP A 531 1.55 47.67 -52.54
C ASP A 531 3.08 47.58 -52.41
N VAL A 532 3.65 46.64 -53.15
CA VAL A 532 5.08 46.27 -53.07
C VAL A 532 5.98 47.41 -53.58
N ALA A 533 5.51 48.19 -54.56
CA ALA A 533 6.24 49.33 -55.10
C ALA A 533 6.44 50.44 -54.06
N GLN A 534 5.38 50.85 -53.36
CA GLN A 534 5.52 51.85 -52.30
C GLN A 534 6.27 51.30 -51.08
N ALA A 535 6.11 50.00 -50.76
CA ALA A 535 6.86 49.36 -49.69
C ALA A 535 8.38 49.41 -49.96
N ALA A 536 8.80 49.18 -51.21
CA ALA A 536 10.18 49.25 -51.64
C ALA A 536 10.76 50.66 -51.50
N ASP A 537 10.02 51.68 -51.93
CA ASP A 537 10.46 53.08 -51.84
C ASP A 537 10.69 53.52 -50.38
N VAL A 538 9.75 53.18 -49.49
CA VAL A 538 9.86 53.47 -48.05
C VAL A 538 11.03 52.71 -47.40
N ALA A 539 11.27 51.45 -47.78
CA ALA A 539 12.39 50.67 -47.27
C ALA A 539 13.75 51.23 -47.73
N ILE A 540 13.83 51.72 -48.97
CA ILE A 540 15.04 52.33 -49.55
C ILE A 540 15.36 53.66 -48.84
N GLU A 541 14.35 54.50 -48.62
CA GLU A 541 14.52 55.78 -47.91
C GLU A 541 15.03 55.59 -46.48
N ARG A 542 14.57 54.54 -45.80
CA ARG A 542 14.92 54.25 -44.40
C ARG A 542 16.23 53.51 -44.23
N ARG A 543 16.80 52.99 -45.33
CA ARG A 543 18.05 52.20 -45.36
C ARG A 543 18.06 51.04 -44.36
N ASN A 544 16.91 50.45 -44.08
CA ASN A 544 16.79 49.31 -43.18
C ASN A 544 16.94 48.01 -43.97
N GLU A 545 18.05 47.31 -43.80
CA GLU A 545 18.39 46.11 -44.58
C GLU A 545 17.40 44.96 -44.37
N ALA A 546 16.84 44.83 -43.15
CA ALA A 546 15.83 43.83 -42.82
C ALA A 546 14.49 44.09 -43.55
N GLU A 547 14.07 45.36 -43.64
CA GLU A 547 12.87 45.76 -44.40
C GLU A 547 13.07 45.54 -45.90
N LEU A 548 14.26 45.83 -46.44
CA LEU A 548 14.61 45.56 -47.85
C LEU A 548 14.59 44.05 -48.18
N SER A 549 15.06 43.20 -47.25
CA SER A 549 14.99 41.74 -47.40
C SER A 549 13.55 41.25 -47.40
N LEU A 550 12.73 41.80 -46.52
CA LEU A 550 11.31 41.45 -46.39
C LEU A 550 10.51 41.84 -47.64
N VAL A 551 10.75 43.02 -48.22
CA VAL A 551 10.08 43.43 -49.46
C VAL A 551 10.49 42.50 -50.63
N LEU A 552 11.79 42.16 -50.74
CA LEU A 552 12.28 41.23 -51.76
C LEU A 552 11.65 39.84 -51.66
N SER A 553 11.42 39.31 -50.44
CA SER A 553 10.75 38.01 -50.27
C SER A 553 9.28 38.01 -50.69
N HIS A 554 8.65 39.19 -50.78
CA HIS A 554 7.26 39.36 -51.22
C HIS A 554 7.13 39.72 -52.71
N CYS A 555 8.24 39.92 -53.44
CA CYS A 555 8.26 40.10 -54.89
C CYS A 555 8.14 38.73 -55.60
N THR A 556 6.92 38.21 -55.76
CA THR A 556 6.68 36.87 -56.34
C THR A 556 6.13 36.90 -57.78
N GLY A 557 5.77 38.08 -58.32
CA GLY A 557 5.20 38.23 -59.65
C GLY A 557 6.17 38.77 -60.72
N ALA A 558 5.89 38.49 -62.00
CA ALA A 558 6.66 39.03 -63.14
C ALA A 558 6.65 40.57 -63.23
N THR A 559 5.66 41.23 -62.61
CA THR A 559 5.53 42.69 -62.52
C THR A 559 6.44 43.31 -61.46
N ASP A 560 7.01 42.52 -60.55
CA ASP A 560 7.78 43.02 -59.41
C ASP A 560 9.30 43.05 -59.68
N GLY A 561 9.72 42.61 -60.89
CA GLY A 561 11.13 42.59 -61.30
C GLY A 561 11.79 43.97 -61.28
N ALA A 562 11.06 45.00 -61.73
CA ALA A 562 11.55 46.39 -61.67
C ALA A 562 11.74 46.88 -60.22
N THR A 563 10.89 46.42 -59.31
CA THR A 563 10.92 46.76 -57.88
C THR A 563 12.08 46.06 -57.18
N ALA A 564 12.32 44.78 -57.51
CA ALA A 564 13.44 43.99 -57.00
C ALA A 564 14.79 44.57 -57.48
N ASP A 565 14.90 44.93 -58.76
CA ASP A 565 16.09 45.59 -59.32
C ASP A 565 16.38 46.94 -58.65
N LYS A 566 15.33 47.71 -58.34
CA LYS A 566 15.44 49.00 -57.64
C LYS A 566 15.99 48.83 -56.22
N ILE A 567 15.54 47.81 -55.50
CA ILE A 567 16.05 47.47 -54.16
C ILE A 567 17.51 46.99 -54.22
N GLN A 568 17.86 46.14 -55.18
CA GLN A 568 19.24 45.65 -55.34
C GLN A 568 20.22 46.77 -55.69
N ARG A 569 19.82 47.72 -56.55
CA ARG A 569 20.61 48.92 -56.85
C ARG A 569 20.82 49.81 -55.63
N ALA A 570 19.77 50.00 -54.82
CA ALA A 570 19.87 50.78 -53.58
C ALA A 570 20.79 50.12 -52.54
N ARG A 571 20.76 48.78 -52.40
CA ARG A 571 21.70 48.02 -51.56
C ARG A 571 23.15 48.19 -52.01
N ALA A 572 23.41 48.07 -53.30
CA ALA A 572 24.75 48.24 -53.87
C ALA A 572 25.30 49.68 -53.70
N GLN A 573 24.42 50.68 -53.64
CA GLN A 573 24.80 52.07 -53.35
C GLN A 573 25.06 52.33 -51.86
N ALA A 574 24.35 51.64 -50.97
CA ALA A 574 24.54 51.76 -49.52
C ALA A 574 25.83 51.08 -49.02
N GLN A 575 26.29 50.01 -49.68
CA GLN A 575 27.57 49.31 -49.36
C GLN A 575 28.83 50.07 -49.82
N LYS A 576 28.69 51.12 -50.64
CA LYS A 576 29.80 51.95 -51.15
C LYS A 576 30.07 53.21 -50.31
N LYS A 577 29.31 53.45 -49.25
CA LYS A 577 29.48 54.51 -48.25
C LYS A 577 29.65 53.88 -46.89
#